data_AF-A0A7J8Z7U5-F1
#
_entry.id   AF-A0A7J8Z7U5-F1
#
_cell.length_a   1.000
_cell.length_b   1.000
_cell.length_c   1.000
_cell.angle_alpha   90.00
_cell.angle_beta   90.00
_cell.angle_gamma   90.00
#
_symmetry.space_group_name_H-M   'P 1'
#
loop_
_entity.id
_entity.type
_entity.pdbx_description
1 polymer ?
#
loop_
_entity_poly.entity_id
_entity_poly.type
_entity_poly.pdbx_seq_one_letter_code
_entity_poly.pdbx_strand_id
1 'polypeptide(L)' 'MEIIPNPKEVNGIKVLQLEIAAGALIRFFYHAIGINVPRSRFFIHLVHEFPF' A
#
# COMPACT_ATOMS: atom_id res chain seq x y z
N MET A 1 -12.94 8.15 3.55
CA MET A 1 -11.77 7.63 2.81
C MET A 1 -10.65 8.64 2.98
N GLU A 2 -9.46 8.22 3.39
CA GLU A 2 -8.34 9.15 3.63
C GLU A 2 -7.47 9.18 2.39
N ILE A 3 -7.18 10.38 1.91
CA ILE A 3 -6.29 10.62 0.77
C ILE A 3 -4.94 11.00 1.35
N ILE A 4 -3.88 10.32 0.91
CA ILE A 4 -2.51 10.59 1.30
C ILE A 4 -1.88 11.48 0.21
N PRO A 5 -1.61 12.76 0.49
CA PRO A 5 -0.91 13.62 -0.45
C PRO A 5 0.58 13.22 -0.48
N ASN A 6 1.09 12.88 -1.66
CA ASN A 6 2.50 12.56 -1.88
C ASN A 6 3.11 13.54 -2.90
N PRO A 7 3.79 14.60 -2.44
CA PRO A 7 4.51 15.53 -3.32
C PRO A 7 5.59 14.80 -4.10
N LYS A 8 5.60 14.95 -5.43
CA LYS A 8 6.61 14.36 -6.32
C LYS A 8 7.06 15.36 -7.38
N GLU A 9 8.07 14.96 -8.14
CA GLU A 9 8.55 15.70 -9.30
C GLU A 9 8.57 14.77 -10.52
N VAL A 10 8.03 15.26 -11.64
CA VAL A 10 8.05 14.57 -12.93
C VAL A 10 8.61 15.54 -13.95
N ASN A 11 9.77 15.22 -14.53
CA ASN A 11 10.44 16.05 -15.54
C ASN A 11 10.63 17.52 -15.11
N GLY A 12 11.02 17.76 -13.85
CA GLY A 12 11.22 19.12 -13.32
C GLY A 12 9.95 19.83 -12.86
N ILE A 13 8.76 19.22 -13.02
CA ILE A 13 7.48 19.80 -12.62
C ILE A 13 7.05 19.17 -11.29
N LYS A 14 6.80 20.01 -10.27
CA LYS A 14 6.22 19.58 -8.99
C LYS A 14 4.77 19.16 -9.20
N VAL A 15 4.45 17.94 -8.79
CA VAL A 15 3.12 17.34 -8.89
C VAL A 15 2.69 16.78 -7.54
N LEU A 16 1.38 16.66 -7.34
CA LEU A 16 0.81 16.00 -6.17
C LEU A 16 0.26 14.64 -6.58
N GLN A 17 0.92 13.56 -6.16
CA GLN A 17 0.40 12.21 -6.32
C GLN A 17 -0.59 11.94 -5.19
N LEU A 18 -1.83 11.59 -5.52
CA LEU A 18 -2.85 11.24 -4.54
C LEU A 18 -2.86 9.72 -4.38
N GLU A 19 -2.61 9.25 -3.16
CA GLU A 19 -2.56 7.84 -2.83
C GLU A 19 -3.66 7.45 -1.84
N ILE A 20 -4.00 6.16 -1.83
CA ILE A 20 -4.89 5.55 -0.84
C ILE A 20 -4.18 4.29 -0.35
N ALA A 21 -4.13 4.10 0.97
CA ALA A 21 -3.66 2.85 1.55
C ALA A 21 -4.82 1.85 1.64
N ALA A 22 -4.68 0.69 0.98
CA ALA A 22 -5.70 -0.37 1.04
C ALA A 22 -6.00 -0.80 2.49
N GLY A 23 -4.98 -0.90 3.34
CA GLY A 23 -5.14 -1.21 4.76
C GLY A 23 -5.93 -0.17 5.56
N ALA A 24 -5.93 1.10 5.13
CA ALA A 24 -6.71 2.15 5.80
C ALA A 24 -8.22 1.92 5.62
N LEU A 25 -8.65 1.06 4.68
CA LEU A 25 -10.04 0.71 4.47
C LEU A 25 -10.62 -0.15 5.61
N ILE A 26 -9.79 -0.74 6.46
CA ILE A 26 -10.22 -1.59 7.59
C ILE A 26 -11.30 -0.91 8.46
N ARG A 27 -11.25 0.42 8.60
CA ARG A 27 -12.21 1.21 9.40
C ARG A 27 -13.62 1.33 8.80
N PHE A 28 -13.83 0.95 7.54
CA PHE A 28 -15.13 1.07 6.86
C PHE A 28 -15.98 -0.20 6.89
N PHE A 29 -15.44 -1.31 7.42
CA PHE A 29 -16.16 -2.58 7.53
C PHE A 29 -16.52 -2.85 8.99
N TYR A 30 -17.79 -3.19 9.24
CA TYR A 30 -18.34 -3.37 10.60
C TYR A 30 -17.64 -4.47 11.42
N HIS A 31 -17.11 -5.51 10.78
CA HIS A 31 -16.44 -6.65 11.43
C HIS A 31 -14.99 -6.83 10.97
N ALA A 32 -14.33 -5.75 10.58
CA ALA A 32 -12.92 -5.83 10.19
C ALA A 32 -12.03 -6.11 11.40
N ILE A 33 -11.07 -7.03 11.27
CA ILE A 33 -10.09 -7.35 12.32
C ILE A 33 -8.68 -7.41 11.75
N GLY A 34 -7.70 -7.05 12.57
CA GLY A 34 -6.28 -7.33 12.34
C GLY A 34 -5.85 -8.54 13.15
N ILE A 35 -5.03 -9.42 12.56
CA ILE A 35 -4.49 -10.59 13.25
C ILE A 35 -2.96 -10.61 13.17
N ASN A 36 -2.31 -11.00 14.26
CA ASN A 36 -0.87 -11.25 14.26
C ASN A 36 -0.61 -12.56 13.50
N VAL A 37 0.37 -12.54 12.61
CA VAL A 37 0.77 -13.71 11.82
C VAL A 37 2.27 -13.94 11.92
N PRO A 38 2.76 -15.18 11.74
CA PRO A 38 4.19 -15.46 11.67
C PRO A 38 4.87 -14.62 10.58
N ARG A 39 6.09 -14.16 10.83
CA ARG A 39 6.88 -13.33 9.90
C ARG A 39 7.05 -13.94 8.51
N SER A 40 7.05 -15.27 8.41
CA SER A 40 7.13 -16.01 7.14
C SER A 40 6.01 -15.64 6.16
N ARG A 41 4.87 -15.13 6.64
CA ARG A 41 3.74 -14.67 5.80
C ARG A 41 3.99 -13.33 5.11
N PHE A 42 5.06 -12.62 5.47
CA PHE A 42 5.46 -11.36 4.87
C PHE A 42 6.88 -11.43 4.26
N PHE A 43 7.38 -12.64 4.02
CA PHE A 43 8.65 -12.85 3.34
C PHE A 43 8.37 -13.12 1.85
N ILE A 44 8.59 -12.12 1.00
CA ILE A 44 8.64 -12.35 -0.45
C ILE A 44 9.95 -13.08 -0.72
N HIS A 45 9.86 -14.37 -1.00
CA HIS A 45 10.97 -15.07 -1.64
C HIS A 45 10.96 -14.60 -3.10
N LEU A 46 11.86 -13.70 -3.47
CA LEU A 46 12.16 -13.40 -4.87
C LEU A 46 12.90 -14.61 -5.45
N VAL A 47 12.21 -15.75 -5.57
CA VAL A 47 12.62 -16.75 -6.54
C VAL A 47 12.23 -16.17 -7.89
N HIS A 48 13.22 -16.10 -8.77
CA HIS A 48 13.12 -15.71 -10.17
C HIS A 48 11.78 -16.09 -10.83
N GLU A 49 11.33 -15.19 -11.71
CA GLU A 49 10.24 -15.32 -12.69
C GLU A 49 8.87 -14.78 -12.29
N PHE A 50 8.72 -13.46 -12.43
CA PHE A 50 7.48 -12.89 -12.96
C PHE A 50 7.84 -11.94 -14.11
N PRO A 51 7.56 -12.32 -15.38
CA PRO A 51 7.59 -11.39 -16.50
C PRO A 51 6.20 -10.75 -16.61
N PHE A 52 6.01 -9.60 -15.96
CA PHE A 52 4.99 -8.62 -16.34
C PHE A 52 5.61 -7.23 -16.22
#